data_AF-A0A444J049-F1
#
_entry.id   AF-A0A444J049-F1
#
_cell.length_a   1.000
_cell.length_b   1.000
_cell.length_c   1.000
_cell.angle_alpha   90.00
_cell.angle_beta   90.00
_cell.angle_gamma   90.00
#
_symmetry.space_group_name_H-M   'P 1'
#
loop_
_entity.id
_entity.type
_entity.pdbx_description
1 polymer ?
#
loop_
_entity_poly.entity_id
_entity_poly.type
_entity_poly.pdbx_seq_one_letter_code
_entity_poly.pdbx_strand_id
1 'polypeptide(L)' 'TLLSAILFTLWHPLNALTVNPGAQALFCDPYFLVIVFCLGIVCSLTYILSRSLWVPIIIHWLTVVVWVIFLGGRNLLLK' A
#
# COMPACT_ATOMS: atom_id res chain seq x y z
N THR A 1 -6.25 10.39 9.49
CA THR A 1 -5.86 10.77 8.11
C THR A 1 -4.36 10.73 7.95
N LEU A 2 -3.59 11.64 8.56
CA LEU A 2 -2.12 11.62 8.45
C LEU A 2 -1.52 10.46 9.24
N LEU A 3 -1.91 10.29 10.51
CA LEU A 3 -1.40 9.19 11.34
C LEU A 3 -1.66 7.81 10.72
N SER A 4 -2.88 7.58 10.22
CA SER A 4 -3.26 6.33 9.55
C SER A 4 -2.42 6.07 8.29
N ALA A 5 -2.19 7.10 7.46
CA ALA A 5 -1.35 6.98 6.27
C ALA A 5 0.13 6.73 6.62
N ILE A 6 0.65 7.38 7.67
CA ILE A 6 2.02 7.16 8.15
C ILE A 6 2.18 5.71 8.64
N LEU A 7 1.30 5.24 9.51
CA LEU A 7 1.35 3.86 10.01
C LEU A 7 1.21 2.82 8.88
N PHE A 8 0.30 3.08 7.93
CA PHE A 8 0.15 2.25 6.73
C PHE A 8 1.44 2.22 5.90
N THR A 9 2.11 3.36 5.73
CA THR A 9 3.36 3.45 4.97
C THR A 9 4.49 2.71 5.70
N LEU A 10 4.65 2.94 7.01
CA LEU A 10 5.69 2.30 7.84
C LEU A 10 5.51 0.78 7.97
N TRP A 11 4.29 0.27 7.82
CA TRP A 11 4.05 -1.17 7.81
C TRP A 11 4.82 -1.89 6.70
N HIS A 12 5.06 -1.24 5.55
CA HIS A 12 5.73 -1.89 4.42
C HIS A 12 7.21 -2.21 4.68
N PRO A 13 8.08 -1.25 5.07
CA PRO A 13 9.45 -1.57 5.41
C PRO A 13 9.53 -2.49 6.63
N LEU A 14 8.64 -2.31 7.63
CA LEU A 14 8.58 -3.22 8.77
C LEU A 14 8.27 -4.65 8.34
N ASN A 15 7.27 -4.83 7.48
CA ASN A 15 6.90 -6.13 6.92
C ASN A 15 8.05 -6.75 6.14
N ALA A 16 8.75 -5.96 5.32
CA ALA A 16 9.89 -6.46 4.56
C ALA A 16 11.10 -6.85 5.44
N LEU A 17 11.29 -6.17 6.56
CA LEU A 17 12.38 -6.48 7.49
C LEU A 17 12.06 -7.66 8.43
N THR A 18 10.77 -8.01 8.62
CA THR A 18 10.36 -8.99 9.64
C THR A 18 9.61 -10.21 9.11
N VAL A 19 8.76 -10.04 8.10
CA VAL A 19 7.83 -11.08 7.61
C VAL A 19 8.16 -11.53 6.19
N ASN A 20 8.50 -10.61 5.29
CA ASN A 20 8.78 -10.92 3.89
C ASN A 20 10.08 -10.27 3.39
N PRO A 21 11.25 -10.84 3.75
CA PRO A 21 12.56 -10.34 3.30
C PRO A 21 12.71 -10.24 1.77
N GLY A 22 12.02 -11.08 0.99
CA GLY A 22 12.05 -11.03 -0.48
C GLY A 22 11.49 -9.74 -1.08
N ALA A 23 10.63 -9.03 -0.33
CA ALA A 23 10.05 -7.76 -0.77
C ALA A 23 10.88 -6.52 -0.40
N GLN A 24 12.04 -6.67 0.27
CA GLN A 24 12.83 -5.52 0.78
C GLN A 24 13.19 -4.51 -0.30
N ALA A 25 13.61 -4.97 -1.48
CA ALA A 25 14.01 -4.08 -2.57
C ALA A 25 12.88 -3.13 -3.00
N LEU A 26 11.62 -3.55 -2.87
CA LEU A 26 10.45 -2.75 -3.24
C LEU A 26 9.87 -2.00 -2.04
N PHE A 27 9.71 -2.67 -0.91
CA PHE A 27 9.02 -2.10 0.27
C PHE A 27 9.87 -1.08 1.03
N CYS A 28 11.18 -1.04 0.79
CA CYS A 28 12.07 0.02 1.27
C CYS A 28 12.37 1.08 0.20
N ASP A 29 11.84 0.95 -1.02
CA ASP A 29 12.06 1.92 -2.08
C ASP A 29 11.29 3.23 -1.78
N PRO A 30 11.96 4.39 -1.81
CA PRO A 30 11.32 5.66 -1.45
C PRO A 30 10.19 6.05 -2.39
N TYR A 31 10.24 5.69 -3.67
CA TYR A 31 9.16 5.98 -4.62
C TYR A 31 7.93 5.13 -4.32
N PHE A 32 8.13 3.84 -4.01
CA PHE A 32 7.06 2.98 -3.54
C PHE A 32 6.39 3.54 -2.26
N LEU A 33 7.19 3.98 -1.28
CA LEU A 33 6.67 4.54 -0.04
C LEU A 33 5.84 5.82 -0.26
N VAL A 34 6.24 6.69 -1.19
CA VAL A 34 5.43 7.87 -1.55
C VAL A 34 4.09 7.46 -2.16
N ILE A 35 4.08 6.50 -3.08
CA ILE A 35 2.86 6.00 -3.73
C ILE A 35 1.90 5.40 -2.70
N VAL A 36 2.41 4.55 -1.81
CA VAL A 36 1.64 3.93 -0.74
C VAL A 36 1.11 4.96 0.24
N PHE A 37 1.90 5.98 0.60
CA PHE A 37 1.43 7.08 1.45
C PHE A 37 0.27 7.83 0.79
N CYS A 38 0.38 8.17 -0.49
CA CYS A 38 -0.70 8.80 -1.26
C CYS A 38 -1.96 7.93 -1.28
N LEU A 39 -1.83 6.62 -1.51
CA LEU A 39 -2.95 5.68 -1.47
C LEU A 39 -3.60 5.66 -0.08
N GLY A 40 -2.81 5.64 1.00
CA GLY A 40 -3.30 5.70 2.38
C GLY A 40 -4.07 6.99 2.69
N ILE A 41 -3.65 8.12 2.12
CA ILE A 41 -4.39 9.40 2.20
C ILE A 41 -5.71 9.30 1.44
N VAL A 42 -5.72 8.82 0.20
CA VAL A 42 -6.94 8.64 -0.60
C VAL A 42 -7.95 7.72 0.11
N CYS A 43 -7.50 6.57 0.63
CA CYS A 43 -8.35 5.68 1.40
C CYS A 43 -8.88 6.35 2.69
N SER A 44 -8.04 7.10 3.39
CA SER A 44 -8.48 7.83 4.60
C SER A 44 -9.53 8.91 4.28
N LEU A 45 -9.34 9.66 3.19
CA LEU A 45 -10.28 10.71 2.77
C LEU A 45 -11.61 10.13 2.31
N THR A 46 -11.57 9.07 1.50
CA THR A 46 -12.78 8.40 1.02
C THR A 46 -13.58 7.78 2.16
N TYR A 47 -12.92 7.24 3.19
CA TYR A 47 -13.59 6.81 4.42
C TYR A 47 -14.30 7.98 5.12
N ILE A 48 -13.64 9.12 5.31
CA ILE A 48 -14.21 10.28 6.01
C ILE A 48 -15.45 10.82 5.28
N LEU A 49 -15.38 10.87 3.95
CA LEU A 49 -16.48 11.38 3.10
C LEU A 49 -17.65 10.39 3.02
N SER A 50 -17.36 9.11 2.80
CA SER A 50 -18.40 8.09 2.61
C SER A 50 -18.95 7.50 3.90
N ARG A 51 -18.20 7.61 5.01
CA ARG A 51 -18.44 6.92 6.30
C ARG A 51 -18.55 5.40 6.18
N SER A 52 -18.06 4.82 5.08
CA SER A 52 -18.11 3.39 4.78
C SER A 52 -16.71 2.83 4.63
N LEU A 53 -16.42 1.71 5.29
CA LEU A 53 -15.16 0.99 5.13
C LEU A 53 -15.05 0.29 3.77
N TRP A 54 -16.17 0.00 3.11
CA TRP A 54 -16.15 -0.71 1.83
C TRP A 54 -15.51 0.11 0.71
N VAL A 55 -15.70 1.43 0.71
CA VAL A 55 -15.12 2.33 -0.30
C VAL A 55 -13.59 2.28 -0.31
N PRO A 56 -12.88 2.55 0.79
CA PRO A 56 -11.42 2.44 0.81
C PRO A 56 -10.92 1.00 0.63
N ILE A 57 -11.65 -0.02 1.12
CA ILE A 57 -11.29 -1.44 0.89
C ILE A 57 -11.25 -1.73 -0.61
N ILE A 58 -12.29 -1.36 -1.35
CA ILE A 58 -12.36 -1.60 -2.80
C ILE A 58 -11.26 -0.82 -3.53
N ILE A 59 -11.03 0.45 -3.18
CA ILE A 59 -9.98 1.28 -3.79
C ILE A 59 -8.60 0.64 -3.59
N HIS A 60 -8.27 0.28 -2.34
CA HIS A 60 -6.99 -0.36 -2.02
C HIS A 60 -6.85 -1.70 -2.74
N TRP A 61 -7.86 -2.56 -2.61
CA TRP A 61 -7.85 -3.90 -3.19
C TRP A 61 -7.69 -3.86 -4.71
N LEU A 62 -8.49 -3.05 -5.42
CA LEU A 62 -8.37 -2.90 -6.88
C LEU A 62 -6.99 -2.39 -7.28
N THR A 63 -6.46 -1.38 -6.59
CA THR A 63 -5.13 -0.83 -6.89
C THR A 63 -4.06 -1.92 -6.80
N VAL A 64 -4.06 -2.70 -5.72
CA VAL A 64 -3.08 -3.78 -5.50
C VAL A 64 -3.28 -4.92 -6.49
N VAL A 65 -4.52 -5.38 -6.69
CA VAL A 65 -4.82 -6.50 -7.62
C VAL A 65 -4.43 -6.14 -9.05
N VAL A 66 -4.81 -4.94 -9.51
CA VAL A 66 -4.45 -4.48 -10.85
C VAL A 66 -2.94 -4.44 -11.02
N TRP A 67 -2.23 -3.88 -10.03
CA TRP A 67 -0.78 -3.80 -10.07
C TRP A 67 -0.09 -5.17 -10.05
N VAL A 68 -0.47 -6.05 -9.12
CA VAL A 68 0.16 -7.36 -8.92
C VAL A 68 -0.08 -8.27 -10.12
N ILE A 69 -1.31 -8.32 -10.65
CA ILE A 69 -1.71 -9.28 -11.69
C ILE A 69 -1.36 -8.78 -13.09
N PHE A 70 -1.60 -7.50 -13.38
CA PHE A 70 -1.53 -6.99 -14.77
C PHE A 70 -0.31 -6.10 -15.04
N LEU A 71 0.23 -5.42 -14.03
CA LEU A 71 1.31 -4.44 -14.20
C LEU A 71 2.69 -4.94 -13.71
N GLY A 72 2.84 -6.26 -13.52
CA GLY A 72 4.12 -6.87 -13.19
C GLY A 72 4.55 -6.79 -11.72
N GLY A 73 3.67 -6.37 -10.81
CA GLY A 73 3.99 -6.32 -9.36
C GLY A 73 4.46 -7.66 -8.79
N ARG A 74 3.91 -8.78 -9.29
CA ARG A 74 4.35 -10.13 -8.89
C ARG A 74 5.84 -10.39 -9.17
N ASN A 75 6.39 -9.85 -10.26
CA ASN A 75 7.81 -10.02 -10.63
C ASN A 75 8.75 -9.21 -9.74
N LEU A 76 8.23 -8.20 -9.04
CA LEU A 76 9.00 -7.38 -8.09
C LEU A 76 8.99 -7.96 -6.68
N LEU A 77 7.95 -8.74 -6.33
CA LEU A 77 7.75 -9.31 -5.00
C LEU A 77 8.37 -10.72 -4.82
N LEU A 78 8.60 -11.45 -5.90
CA LEU A 78 9.11 -12.83 -5.91
C LEU A 78 10.56 -12.94 -6.40
N LYS A 79 11.36 -11.88 -6.21
CA LYS A 79 12.79 -11.91 -6.56
C LYS A 79 13.62 -12.68 -5.55
#